data_AF-A0A412FUW8-F1
#
_entry.id   AF-A0A412FUW8-F1
#
_cell.length_a   1.000
_cell.length_b   1.000
_cell.length_c   1.000
_cell.angle_alpha   90.00
_cell.angle_beta   90.00
_cell.angle_gamma   90.00
#
_symmetry.space_group_name_H-M   'P 1'
#
loop_
_entity.id
_entity.type
_entity.pdbx_description
1 polymer ?
#
loop_
_entity_poly.entity_id
_entity_poly.type
_entity_poly.pdbx_seq_one_letter_code
_entity_poly.pdbx_strand_id
1 'polypeptide(L)'
;MIRLKENVEQFMDEFVRKHVRFEQLIDQGRFEDVNPELLEMMERTLPGFAFRLFRPQNSRQIHLELTTTLDPARRILAYYFCSRLPDSLKSRWCFDASHPALKGSFTHNGRTWRPEEIQVIPMFDNKRHRLNLKVEKHPKFKGLREEDCFMILYMMLSDALGEIAVDAYLGSLQFLDGVGRLTQHGKKRVSLLELEDVLHKECEKRGWIDPQDIVFIAENYTRRTRKLQLRQDIVEGISFCLPLLNEEGEAAEKQISTHLIRACQAGYCSVAVNVAPTLPKKEKIAQREIVEKEVSRILSDDQSGMLINAALGNAHGYVDFLVYDPAALDAVKAWAAGTSQLEVLELN
;
A
#
# COMPACT_ATOMS: atom_id res chain seq x y z
N MET A 1 0.69 -13.57 20.18
CA MET A 1 0.58 -14.86 19.47
C MET A 1 0.32 -14.55 18.00
N ILE A 2 1.15 -15.06 17.09
CA ILE A 2 1.03 -14.83 15.65
C ILE A 2 -0.01 -15.82 15.10
N ARG A 3 -1.07 -15.32 14.46
CA ARG A 3 -2.20 -16.11 13.92
C ARG A 3 -2.83 -15.53 12.66
N LEU A 4 -2.29 -14.44 12.09
CA LEU A 4 -2.94 -13.77 10.96
C LEU A 4 -3.22 -14.74 9.79
N LYS A 5 -2.28 -15.62 9.45
CA LYS A 5 -2.48 -16.62 8.39
C LYS A 5 -3.67 -17.54 8.66
N GLU A 6 -3.71 -18.12 9.86
CA GLU A 6 -4.81 -18.99 10.30
C GLU A 6 -6.16 -18.24 10.28
N ASN A 7 -6.20 -17.00 10.75
CA ASN A 7 -7.41 -16.18 10.76
C ASN A 7 -7.90 -15.88 9.34
N VAL A 8 -6.98 -15.57 8.42
CA VAL A 8 -7.30 -15.35 7.00
C VAL A 8 -7.81 -16.63 6.34
N GLU A 9 -7.19 -17.78 6.64
CA GLU A 9 -7.68 -19.08 6.14
C GLU A 9 -9.10 -19.39 6.63
N GLN A 10 -9.38 -19.16 7.91
CA GLN A 10 -10.72 -19.30 8.48
C GLN A 10 -11.74 -18.35 7.83
N PHE A 11 -11.35 -17.10 7.57
CA PHE A 11 -12.17 -16.16 6.81
C PHE A 11 -12.50 -16.72 5.43
N MET A 12 -11.49 -17.18 4.69
CA MET A 12 -11.67 -17.67 3.31
C MET A 12 -12.56 -18.92 3.28
N ASP A 13 -12.39 -19.85 4.21
CA ASP A 13 -13.24 -21.04 4.34
C ASP A 13 -14.70 -20.71 4.68
N GLU A 14 -14.91 -19.73 5.54
CA GLU A 14 -16.25 -19.21 5.84
C GLU A 14 -16.85 -18.49 4.62
N PHE A 15 -16.06 -17.68 3.92
CA PHE A 15 -16.47 -16.97 2.72
C PHE A 15 -16.86 -17.95 1.59
N VAL A 16 -16.07 -19.00 1.36
CA VAL A 16 -16.37 -20.06 0.39
C VAL A 16 -17.70 -20.77 0.69
N ARG A 17 -18.10 -20.89 1.95
CA ARG A 17 -19.40 -21.48 2.30
C ARG A 17 -20.57 -20.52 2.09
N LYS A 18 -20.33 -19.21 2.06
CA LYS A 18 -21.37 -18.17 2.06
C LYS A 18 -21.50 -17.42 0.73
N HIS A 19 -20.47 -17.42 -0.13
CA HIS A 19 -20.40 -16.51 -1.29
C HIS A 19 -21.58 -16.65 -2.26
N VAL A 20 -22.15 -17.85 -2.47
CA VAL A 20 -23.32 -18.02 -3.35
C VAL A 20 -24.53 -17.24 -2.83
N ARG A 21 -24.77 -17.28 -1.51
CA ARG A 21 -25.85 -16.50 -0.89
C ARG A 21 -25.54 -15.00 -0.97
N PHE A 22 -24.29 -14.60 -0.74
CA PHE A 22 -23.89 -13.20 -0.89
C PHE A 22 -24.10 -12.69 -2.31
N GLU A 23 -23.70 -13.46 -3.32
CA GLU A 23 -23.93 -13.18 -4.74
C GLU A 23 -25.43 -12.96 -5.02
N GLN A 24 -26.29 -13.86 -4.55
CA GLN A 24 -27.76 -13.76 -4.74
C GLN A 24 -28.35 -12.51 -4.07
N LEU A 25 -27.92 -12.16 -2.86
CA LEU A 25 -28.39 -10.95 -2.17
C LEU A 25 -27.92 -9.68 -2.89
N ILE A 26 -26.66 -9.66 -3.34
CA ILE A 26 -26.09 -8.54 -4.08
C ILE A 26 -26.79 -8.36 -5.44
N ASP A 27 -27.11 -9.45 -6.13
CA ASP A 27 -27.89 -9.41 -7.38
C ASP A 27 -29.30 -8.84 -7.18
N GLN A 28 -29.85 -8.96 -5.97
CA GLN A 28 -31.13 -8.35 -5.58
C GLN A 28 -30.98 -6.91 -5.07
N GLY A 29 -29.77 -6.34 -5.07
CA GLY A 29 -29.47 -5.01 -4.54
C GLY A 29 -29.46 -4.93 -3.01
N ARG A 30 -29.45 -6.07 -2.31
CA ARG A 30 -29.58 -6.18 -0.84
C ARG A 30 -28.19 -6.20 -0.18
N PHE A 31 -27.42 -5.14 -0.39
CA PHE A 31 -26.08 -5.03 0.20
C PHE A 31 -26.13 -4.95 1.73
N GLU A 32 -27.16 -4.31 2.29
CA GLU A 32 -27.37 -4.18 3.73
C GLU A 32 -27.52 -5.51 4.47
N ASP A 33 -27.90 -6.58 3.77
CA ASP A 33 -28.03 -7.92 4.36
C ASP A 33 -26.70 -8.70 4.33
N VAL A 34 -25.76 -8.30 3.48
CA VAL A 34 -24.44 -8.92 3.36
C VAL A 34 -23.41 -8.21 4.25
N ASN A 35 -23.50 -6.89 4.33
CA ASN A 35 -22.52 -6.05 5.02
C ASN A 35 -22.27 -6.44 6.49
N PRO A 36 -23.29 -6.65 7.35
CA PRO A 36 -23.05 -6.95 8.77
C PRO A 36 -22.30 -8.25 8.98
N GLU A 37 -22.62 -9.27 8.18
CA GLU A 37 -22.00 -10.59 8.28
C GLU A 37 -20.55 -10.58 7.77
N LEU A 38 -20.28 -9.91 6.65
CA LEU A 38 -18.91 -9.69 6.20
C LEU A 38 -18.12 -8.85 7.18
N LEU A 39 -18.72 -7.83 7.79
CA LEU A 39 -18.06 -7.02 8.82
C LEU A 39 -17.67 -7.87 10.02
N GLU A 40 -18.54 -8.76 10.51
CA GLU A 40 -18.21 -9.68 11.60
C GLU A 40 -17.08 -10.65 11.23
N MET A 41 -17.03 -11.13 9.99
CA MET A 41 -15.92 -11.94 9.49
C MET A 41 -14.62 -11.13 9.41
N MET A 42 -14.70 -9.90 8.91
CA MET A 42 -13.56 -8.99 8.77
C MET A 42 -13.00 -8.57 10.13
N GLU A 43 -13.84 -8.21 11.11
CA GLU A 43 -13.37 -7.78 12.44
C GLU A 43 -12.58 -8.87 13.18
N ARG A 44 -12.86 -10.16 12.92
CA ARG A 44 -12.08 -11.28 13.45
C ARG A 44 -10.68 -11.41 12.83
N THR A 45 -10.48 -10.86 11.64
CA THR A 45 -9.27 -11.08 10.81
C THR A 45 -8.43 -9.82 10.68
N LEU A 46 -9.09 -8.70 10.31
CA LEU A 46 -8.55 -7.37 10.09
C LEU A 46 -9.39 -6.35 10.89
N PRO A 47 -9.25 -6.31 12.22
CA PRO A 47 -10.05 -5.45 13.09
C PRO A 47 -9.94 -3.97 12.72
N GLY A 48 -11.09 -3.29 12.68
CA GLY A 48 -11.18 -1.86 12.35
C GLY A 48 -10.87 -1.52 10.89
N PHE A 49 -10.94 -2.48 9.97
CA PHE A 49 -10.92 -2.20 8.53
C PHE A 49 -12.33 -1.92 8.03
N ALA A 50 -12.49 -0.77 7.37
CA ALA A 50 -13.69 -0.50 6.59
C ALA A 50 -13.55 -1.15 5.20
N PHE A 51 -14.69 -1.54 4.63
CA PHE A 51 -14.76 -2.06 3.27
C PHE A 51 -15.98 -1.54 2.53
N ARG A 52 -15.94 -1.68 1.20
CA ARG A 52 -17.05 -1.40 0.29
C ARG A 52 -17.30 -2.60 -0.61
N LEU A 53 -18.57 -2.97 -0.75
CA LEU A 53 -19.02 -3.90 -1.79
C LEU A 53 -19.57 -3.12 -2.98
N PHE A 54 -19.18 -3.51 -4.19
CA PHE A 54 -19.76 -2.97 -5.41
C PHE A 54 -19.54 -3.90 -6.60
N ARG A 55 -20.24 -3.63 -7.70
CA ARG A 55 -20.00 -4.27 -8.99
C ARG A 55 -19.73 -3.17 -10.03
N PRO A 56 -18.53 -3.10 -10.63
CA PRO A 56 -18.25 -2.15 -11.70
C PRO A 56 -19.23 -2.33 -12.85
N GLN A 57 -19.50 -1.24 -13.58
CA GLN A 57 -20.30 -1.33 -14.79
C GLN A 57 -19.64 -2.28 -15.79
N ASN A 58 -20.44 -3.17 -16.39
CA ASN A 58 -20.00 -4.20 -17.33
C ASN A 58 -19.04 -5.27 -16.77
N SER A 59 -18.85 -5.34 -15.45
CA SER A 59 -18.12 -6.45 -14.81
C SER A 59 -19.08 -7.52 -14.30
N ARG A 60 -18.66 -8.78 -14.41
CA ARG A 60 -19.33 -9.92 -13.73
C ARG A 60 -18.81 -10.13 -12.31
N GLN A 61 -17.68 -9.52 -11.96
CA GLN A 61 -17.07 -9.66 -10.65
C GLN A 61 -17.72 -8.70 -9.64
N ILE A 62 -17.93 -9.20 -8.43
CA ILE A 62 -18.23 -8.40 -7.26
C ILE A 62 -16.91 -8.02 -6.60
N HIS A 63 -16.75 -6.76 -6.27
CA HIS A 63 -15.57 -6.22 -5.62
C HIS A 63 -15.82 -6.06 -4.13
N LEU A 64 -14.88 -6.55 -3.33
CA LEU A 64 -14.73 -6.24 -1.91
C LEU A 64 -13.47 -5.38 -1.78
N GLU A 65 -13.66 -4.07 -1.66
CA GLU A 65 -12.59 -3.08 -1.58
C GLU A 65 -12.33 -2.71 -0.13
N LEU A 66 -11.10 -2.91 0.33
CA LEU A 66 -10.65 -2.49 1.65
C LEU A 66 -10.20 -1.02 1.64
N THR A 67 -10.59 -0.28 2.67
CA THR A 67 -10.13 1.10 2.87
C THR A 67 -8.88 1.11 3.72
N THR A 68 -7.76 1.56 3.14
CA THR A 68 -6.48 1.69 3.85
C THR A 68 -6.25 3.07 4.44
N THR A 69 -7.02 4.08 4.01
CA THR A 69 -6.79 5.50 4.36
C THR A 69 -5.34 5.95 4.10
N LEU A 70 -4.69 5.37 3.07
CA LEU A 70 -3.28 5.55 2.75
C LEU A 70 -2.30 5.15 3.88
N ASP A 71 -2.75 4.39 4.88
CA ASP A 71 -1.90 3.88 5.93
C ASP A 71 -1.07 2.68 5.41
N PRO A 72 0.28 2.74 5.45
CA PRO A 72 1.11 1.69 4.89
C PRO A 72 0.97 0.34 5.61
N ALA A 73 0.74 0.33 6.94
CA ALA A 73 0.56 -0.91 7.69
C ALA A 73 -0.78 -1.58 7.30
N ARG A 74 -1.85 -0.80 7.15
CA ARG A 74 -3.13 -1.28 6.63
C ARG A 74 -3.00 -1.83 5.22
N ARG A 75 -2.27 -1.14 4.33
CA ARG A 75 -2.04 -1.58 2.95
C ARG A 75 -1.35 -2.94 2.88
N ILE A 76 -0.32 -3.15 3.70
CA ILE A 76 0.40 -4.43 3.78
C ILE A 76 -0.53 -5.56 4.23
N LEU A 77 -1.29 -5.35 5.31
CA LEU A 77 -2.22 -6.35 5.84
C LEU A 77 -3.37 -6.65 4.85
N ALA A 78 -3.94 -5.61 4.23
CA ALA A 78 -4.97 -5.72 3.21
C ALA A 78 -4.46 -6.51 1.99
N TYR A 79 -3.25 -6.21 1.51
CA TYR A 79 -2.66 -6.93 0.40
C TYR A 79 -2.51 -8.42 0.69
N TYR A 80 -1.98 -8.76 1.86
CA TYR A 80 -1.88 -10.17 2.27
C TYR A 80 -3.25 -10.83 2.25
N PHE A 81 -4.25 -10.25 2.93
CA PHE A 81 -5.61 -10.78 2.96
C PHE A 81 -6.21 -10.97 1.56
N CYS A 82 -6.14 -9.96 0.70
CA CYS A 82 -6.69 -10.00 -0.65
C CYS A 82 -5.99 -11.06 -1.54
N SER A 83 -4.68 -11.25 -1.35
CA SER A 83 -3.91 -12.26 -2.10
C SER A 83 -4.35 -13.70 -1.82
N ARG A 84 -5.07 -13.93 -0.71
CA ARG A 84 -5.55 -15.25 -0.28
C ARG A 84 -6.94 -15.61 -0.83
N LEU A 85 -7.55 -14.77 -1.68
CA LEU A 85 -8.80 -15.10 -2.34
C LEU A 85 -8.65 -16.42 -3.15
N PRO A 86 -9.46 -17.46 -2.89
CA PRO A 86 -9.35 -18.73 -3.58
C PRO A 86 -9.52 -18.61 -5.10
N ASP A 87 -8.71 -19.34 -5.87
CA ASP A 87 -8.73 -19.30 -7.34
C ASP A 87 -10.12 -19.63 -7.92
N SER A 88 -10.88 -20.51 -7.27
CA SER A 88 -12.25 -20.88 -7.65
C SER A 88 -13.25 -19.72 -7.58
N LEU A 89 -12.91 -18.63 -6.87
CA LEU A 89 -13.75 -17.44 -6.71
C LEU A 89 -13.28 -16.27 -7.56
N LYS A 90 -12.03 -16.26 -8.05
CA LYS A 90 -11.46 -15.13 -8.81
C LYS A 90 -12.23 -14.76 -10.08
N SER A 91 -13.03 -15.66 -10.65
CA SER A 91 -13.89 -15.34 -11.80
C SER A 91 -15.17 -14.57 -11.43
N ARG A 92 -15.52 -14.49 -10.14
CA ARG A 92 -16.76 -13.89 -9.61
C ARG A 92 -16.52 -12.83 -8.54
N TRP A 93 -15.38 -12.90 -7.87
CA TRP A 93 -15.00 -11.98 -6.82
C TRP A 93 -13.63 -11.38 -7.11
N CYS A 94 -13.47 -10.11 -6.73
CA CYS A 94 -12.21 -9.41 -6.70
C CYS A 94 -12.07 -8.79 -5.31
N PHE A 95 -10.97 -9.07 -4.62
CA PHE A 95 -10.65 -8.45 -3.34
C PHE A 95 -9.60 -7.38 -3.61
N ASP A 96 -9.97 -6.12 -3.43
CA ASP A 96 -9.12 -4.98 -3.71
C ASP A 96 -8.51 -4.47 -2.39
N ALA A 97 -7.17 -4.45 -2.31
CA ALA A 97 -6.46 -3.97 -1.13
C ALA A 97 -6.50 -2.43 -0.99
N SER A 98 -6.97 -1.73 -2.01
CA SER A 98 -7.11 -0.27 -2.10
C SER A 98 -8.09 0.06 -3.21
N HIS A 99 -8.54 1.31 -3.32
CA HIS A 99 -9.43 1.74 -4.40
C HIS A 99 -8.81 1.51 -5.80
N PRO A 100 -9.40 0.67 -6.66
CA PRO A 100 -8.88 0.41 -8.01
C PRO A 100 -9.24 1.54 -8.98
N ALA A 101 -8.61 1.56 -10.16
CA ALA A 101 -8.99 2.47 -11.24
C ALA A 101 -10.34 2.03 -11.85
N LEU A 102 -11.41 2.77 -11.58
CA LEU A 102 -12.78 2.46 -12.04
C LEU A 102 -13.29 3.38 -13.15
N LYS A 103 -12.71 4.58 -13.31
CA LYS A 103 -13.09 5.59 -14.30
C LYS A 103 -14.58 5.98 -14.24
N GLY A 104 -15.16 5.92 -13.04
CA GLY A 104 -16.49 6.41 -12.71
C GLY A 104 -16.57 7.93 -12.56
N SER A 105 -17.77 8.37 -12.19
CA SER A 105 -18.10 9.78 -11.97
C SER A 105 -18.24 10.08 -10.48
N PHE A 106 -17.80 11.26 -10.05
CA PHE A 106 -17.94 11.71 -8.66
C PHE A 106 -19.06 12.75 -8.54
N THR A 107 -19.94 12.60 -7.53
CA THR A 107 -21.01 13.56 -7.26
C THR A 107 -20.80 14.24 -5.92
N HIS A 108 -20.77 15.58 -5.91
CA HIS A 108 -20.64 16.39 -4.71
C HIS A 108 -21.60 17.58 -4.78
N ASN A 109 -22.42 17.77 -3.73
CA ASN A 109 -23.45 18.83 -3.65
C ASN A 109 -24.36 18.90 -4.89
N GLY A 110 -24.83 17.75 -5.38
CA GLY A 110 -25.72 17.65 -6.54
C GLY A 110 -25.08 17.94 -7.90
N ARG A 111 -23.76 18.19 -7.95
CA ARG A 111 -22.99 18.32 -9.19
C ARG A 111 -22.21 17.04 -9.43
N THR A 112 -22.21 16.53 -10.66
CA THR A 112 -21.45 15.34 -11.05
C THR A 112 -20.29 15.74 -11.95
N TRP A 113 -19.10 15.21 -11.67
CA TRP A 113 -17.90 15.32 -12.49
C TRP A 113 -17.63 13.98 -13.17
N ARG A 114 -17.36 14.02 -14.46
CA ARG A 114 -16.93 12.86 -15.24
C ARG A 114 -15.46 12.99 -15.63
N PRO A 115 -14.71 11.88 -15.76
CA PRO A 115 -13.27 11.94 -16.00
C PRO A 115 -12.91 12.67 -17.31
N GLU A 116 -13.75 12.59 -18.34
CA GLU A 116 -13.59 13.30 -19.61
C GLU A 116 -13.72 14.83 -19.48
N GLU A 117 -14.41 15.32 -18.46
CA GLU A 117 -14.65 16.76 -18.23
C GLU A 117 -13.47 17.45 -17.54
N ILE A 118 -12.65 16.70 -16.81
CA ILE A 118 -11.49 17.23 -16.10
C ILE A 118 -10.28 17.18 -17.02
N GLN A 119 -9.70 18.35 -17.28
CA GLN A 119 -8.62 18.53 -18.23
C GLN A 119 -7.34 18.91 -17.49
N VAL A 120 -6.26 18.18 -17.76
CA VAL A 120 -4.96 18.34 -17.09
C VAL A 120 -3.83 18.45 -18.10
N ILE A 121 -2.74 19.08 -17.67
CA ILE A 121 -1.45 19.06 -18.35
C ILE A 121 -0.46 18.31 -17.44
N PRO A 122 -0.06 17.08 -17.81
CA PRO A 122 0.87 16.29 -17.02
C PRO A 122 2.31 16.78 -17.19
N MET A 123 3.05 16.81 -16.08
CA MET A 123 4.45 17.19 -16.01
C MET A 123 5.23 16.21 -15.14
N PHE A 124 6.15 15.47 -15.77
CA PHE A 124 6.95 14.45 -15.10
C PHE A 124 8.24 15.04 -14.51
N ASP A 125 8.43 14.86 -13.21
CA ASP A 125 9.65 15.19 -12.47
C ASP A 125 10.51 13.93 -12.34
N ASN A 126 11.54 13.82 -13.19
CA ASN A 126 12.48 12.71 -13.19
C ASN A 126 13.39 12.64 -11.97
N LYS A 127 13.56 13.74 -11.23
CA LYS A 127 14.40 13.73 -10.03
C LYS A 127 13.64 13.16 -8.85
N ARG A 128 12.35 13.46 -8.74
CA ARG A 128 11.48 13.03 -7.63
C ARG A 128 10.65 11.79 -7.95
N HIS A 129 10.64 11.36 -9.21
CA HIS A 129 9.77 10.30 -9.72
C HIS A 129 8.28 10.63 -9.47
N ARG A 130 7.86 11.85 -9.84
CA ARG A 130 6.52 12.37 -9.58
C ARG A 130 5.84 12.92 -10.84
N LEU A 131 4.52 12.79 -10.88
CA LEU A 131 3.58 13.40 -11.81
C LEU A 131 2.99 14.67 -11.19
N ASN A 132 3.41 15.84 -11.68
CA ASN A 132 2.78 17.10 -11.34
C ASN A 132 1.67 17.40 -12.35
N LEU A 133 0.50 17.86 -11.87
CA LEU A 133 -0.63 18.18 -12.74
C LEU A 133 -1.00 19.65 -12.64
N LYS A 134 -1.13 20.28 -13.81
CA LYS A 134 -1.81 21.57 -13.95
C LYS A 134 -3.22 21.32 -14.44
N VAL A 135 -4.20 21.68 -13.63
CA VAL A 135 -5.61 21.36 -13.84
C VAL A 135 -6.31 22.60 -14.37
N GLU A 136 -6.95 22.47 -15.52
CA GLU A 136 -7.79 23.55 -16.01
C GLU A 136 -9.09 23.62 -15.23
N LYS A 137 -9.39 24.81 -14.69
CA LYS A 137 -10.53 24.99 -13.81
C LYS A 137 -11.84 24.89 -14.59
N HIS A 138 -12.44 23.72 -14.56
CA HIS A 138 -13.76 23.48 -15.13
C HIS A 138 -14.82 24.41 -14.48
N PRO A 139 -15.80 24.96 -15.22
CA PRO A 139 -16.83 25.85 -14.66
C PRO A 139 -17.58 25.29 -13.45
N LYS A 140 -17.69 23.94 -13.34
CA LYS A 140 -18.30 23.26 -12.17
C LYS A 140 -17.58 23.54 -10.84
N PHE A 141 -16.29 23.91 -10.87
CA PHE A 141 -15.54 24.32 -9.67
C PHE A 141 -15.84 25.76 -9.23
N LYS A 142 -16.58 26.55 -10.03
CA LYS A 142 -16.91 27.93 -9.67
C LYS A 142 -17.76 27.96 -8.40
N GLY A 143 -17.32 28.78 -7.44
CA GLY A 143 -17.99 28.99 -6.16
C GLY A 143 -17.77 27.88 -5.12
N LEU A 144 -16.95 26.88 -5.42
CA LEU A 144 -16.53 25.90 -4.42
C LEU A 144 -15.34 26.43 -3.61
N ARG A 145 -15.19 25.95 -2.37
CA ARG A 145 -13.98 26.22 -1.57
C ARG A 145 -12.80 25.48 -2.22
N GLU A 146 -11.60 26.00 -1.98
CA GLU A 146 -10.38 25.40 -2.50
C GLU A 146 -10.21 23.95 -2.03
N GLU A 147 -10.46 23.68 -0.74
CA GLU A 147 -10.48 22.34 -0.14
C GLU A 147 -11.42 21.38 -0.90
N ASP A 148 -12.63 21.82 -1.22
CA ASP A 148 -13.61 21.01 -1.96
C ASP A 148 -13.10 20.72 -3.38
N CYS A 149 -12.43 21.68 -4.02
CA CYS A 149 -11.86 21.51 -5.36
C CYS A 149 -10.75 20.45 -5.35
N PHE A 150 -9.83 20.51 -4.37
CA PHE A 150 -8.78 19.52 -4.21
C PHE A 150 -9.33 18.15 -3.86
N MET A 151 -10.31 18.06 -2.95
CA MET A 151 -10.97 16.80 -2.60
C MET A 151 -11.63 16.16 -3.83
N ILE A 152 -12.44 16.91 -4.59
CA ILE A 152 -13.09 16.41 -5.81
C ILE A 152 -12.05 15.91 -6.80
N LEU A 153 -11.00 16.71 -7.04
CA LEU A 153 -9.94 16.32 -7.98
C LEU A 153 -9.18 15.08 -7.51
N TYR A 154 -8.87 14.98 -6.22
CA TYR A 154 -8.20 13.81 -5.65
C TYR A 154 -9.06 12.56 -5.82
N MET A 155 -10.35 12.62 -5.48
CA MET A 155 -11.28 11.50 -5.68
C MET A 155 -11.38 11.08 -7.14
N MET A 156 -11.47 12.05 -8.07
CA MET A 156 -11.48 11.78 -9.51
C MET A 156 -10.16 11.19 -10.02
N LEU A 157 -9.02 11.59 -9.46
CA LEU A 157 -7.70 11.04 -9.79
C LEU A 157 -7.55 9.60 -9.28
N SER A 158 -7.94 9.34 -8.04
CA SER A 158 -7.89 8.00 -7.45
C SER A 158 -8.80 7.05 -8.20
N ASP A 159 -9.98 7.49 -8.64
CA ASP A 159 -10.89 6.67 -9.44
C ASP A 159 -10.37 6.49 -10.89
N ALA A 160 -9.65 7.46 -11.46
CA ALA A 160 -9.07 7.36 -12.80
C ALA A 160 -7.79 6.51 -12.88
N LEU A 161 -6.95 6.54 -11.84
CA LEU A 161 -5.61 5.93 -11.84
C LEU A 161 -5.44 4.79 -10.81
N GLY A 162 -6.35 4.68 -9.83
CA GLY A 162 -6.20 3.85 -8.64
C GLY A 162 -5.50 4.60 -7.50
N GLU A 163 -5.89 4.33 -6.25
CA GLU A 163 -5.37 5.00 -5.05
C GLU A 163 -3.85 4.83 -4.90
N ILE A 164 -3.33 3.62 -5.13
CA ILE A 164 -1.89 3.34 -4.98
C ILE A 164 -1.06 4.12 -6.02
N ALA A 165 -1.50 4.16 -7.28
CA ALA A 165 -0.79 4.90 -8.32
C ALA A 165 -0.78 6.40 -8.04
N VAL A 166 -1.89 6.95 -7.54
CA VAL A 166 -1.98 8.35 -7.11
C VAL A 166 -1.02 8.62 -5.96
N ASP A 167 -1.01 7.79 -4.93
CA ASP A 167 -0.10 7.95 -3.78
C ASP A 167 1.39 7.86 -4.19
N ALA A 168 1.71 6.92 -5.09
CA ALA A 168 3.06 6.69 -5.58
C ALA A 168 3.59 7.83 -6.45
N TYR A 169 2.78 8.33 -7.38
CA TYR A 169 3.25 9.25 -8.40
C TYR A 169 2.79 10.68 -8.24
N LEU A 170 1.64 10.96 -7.63
CA LEU A 170 1.13 12.33 -7.59
C LEU A 170 2.11 13.24 -6.85
N GLY A 171 2.49 14.33 -7.52
CA GLY A 171 3.31 15.42 -6.97
C GLY A 171 2.44 16.63 -6.66
N SER A 172 2.77 17.78 -7.25
CA SER A 172 2.00 19.01 -7.07
C SER A 172 0.75 19.04 -7.95
N LEU A 173 -0.34 19.53 -7.38
CA LEU A 173 -1.57 19.90 -8.08
C LEU A 173 -1.69 21.43 -8.14
N GLN A 174 -1.95 21.98 -9.33
CA GLN A 174 -2.14 23.43 -9.52
C GLN A 174 -3.35 23.71 -10.40
N PHE A 175 -4.37 24.40 -9.88
CA PHE A 175 -5.49 24.88 -10.69
C PHE A 175 -5.11 26.12 -11.49
N LEU A 176 -5.56 26.18 -12.74
CA LEU A 176 -5.36 27.29 -13.66
C LEU A 176 -6.70 27.80 -14.18
N ASP A 177 -6.87 29.12 -14.24
CA ASP A 177 -8.05 29.76 -14.85
C ASP A 177 -8.05 29.67 -16.39
N GLY A 178 -6.95 29.19 -16.98
CA GLY A 178 -6.85 28.87 -18.40
C GLY A 178 -5.49 28.27 -18.77
N VAL A 179 -5.47 27.47 -19.84
CA VAL A 179 -4.27 26.71 -20.26
C VAL A 179 -3.63 27.19 -21.58
N GLY A 180 -4.21 28.22 -22.22
CA GLY A 180 -3.85 28.63 -23.59
C GLY A 180 -2.36 28.90 -23.83
N ARG A 181 -1.65 29.52 -22.87
CA ARG A 181 -0.20 29.75 -22.99
C ARG A 181 0.61 28.44 -22.93
N LEU A 182 0.21 27.48 -22.10
CA LEU A 182 0.94 26.21 -21.94
C LEU A 182 0.79 25.32 -23.17
N THR A 183 -0.41 25.27 -23.74
CA THR A 183 -0.68 24.51 -24.96
C THR A 183 0.03 25.11 -26.18
N GLN A 184 0.20 26.44 -26.23
CA GLN A 184 1.02 27.12 -27.25
C GLN A 184 2.50 26.74 -27.18
N HIS A 185 3.01 26.40 -25.99
CA HIS A 185 4.37 25.89 -25.79
C HIS A 185 4.49 24.36 -25.99
N GLY A 186 3.54 23.74 -26.70
CA GLY A 186 3.60 22.32 -27.06
C GLY A 186 3.29 21.35 -25.92
N LYS A 187 2.78 21.82 -24.77
CA LYS A 187 2.30 20.92 -23.71
C LYS A 187 0.96 20.32 -24.10
N LYS A 188 0.87 19.00 -24.10
CA LYS A 188 -0.37 18.28 -24.40
C LYS A 188 -1.34 18.39 -23.23
N ARG A 189 -2.55 18.83 -23.52
CA ARG A 189 -3.73 18.76 -22.64
C ARG A 189 -4.39 17.40 -22.84
N VAL A 190 -4.78 16.75 -21.75
CA VAL A 190 -5.45 15.45 -21.75
C VAL A 190 -6.55 15.45 -20.69
N SER A 191 -7.58 14.64 -20.91
CA SER A 191 -8.58 14.34 -19.88
C SER A 191 -8.04 13.39 -18.81
N LEU A 192 -8.74 13.25 -17.67
CA LEU A 192 -8.41 12.19 -16.72
C LEU A 192 -8.63 10.79 -17.29
N LEU A 193 -9.59 10.63 -18.20
CA LEU A 193 -9.83 9.36 -18.89
C LEU A 193 -8.61 8.90 -19.72
N GLU A 194 -7.89 9.86 -20.30
CA GLU A 194 -6.67 9.61 -21.10
C GLU A 194 -5.39 9.62 -20.25
N LEU A 195 -5.46 10.07 -18.99
CA LEU A 195 -4.27 10.26 -18.16
C LEU A 195 -3.58 8.95 -17.81
N GLU A 196 -4.33 7.87 -17.61
CA GLU A 196 -3.79 6.54 -17.31
C GLU A 196 -2.86 6.07 -18.44
N ASP A 197 -3.32 6.11 -19.70
CA ASP A 197 -2.52 5.72 -20.87
C ASP A 197 -1.25 6.58 -21.00
N VAL A 198 -1.35 7.87 -20.67
CA VAL A 198 -0.19 8.78 -20.68
C VAL A 198 0.79 8.41 -19.59
N LEU A 199 0.31 8.13 -18.37
CA LEU A 199 1.15 7.75 -17.25
C LEU A 199 1.88 6.44 -17.54
N HIS A 200 1.16 5.42 -18.00
CA HIS A 200 1.73 4.11 -18.37
C HIS A 200 2.87 4.26 -19.40
N LYS A 201 2.61 4.94 -20.53
CA LYS A 201 3.62 5.17 -21.58
C LYS A 201 4.83 5.97 -21.10
N GLU A 202 4.61 6.97 -20.27
CA GLU A 202 5.70 7.82 -19.77
C GLU A 202 6.53 7.12 -18.69
N CYS A 203 5.91 6.24 -17.87
CA CYS A 203 6.59 5.35 -16.94
C CYS A 203 7.48 4.35 -17.67
N GLU A 204 6.93 3.63 -18.67
CA GLU A 204 7.69 2.69 -19.52
C GLU A 204 8.92 3.38 -20.14
N LYS A 205 8.70 4.54 -20.78
CA LYS A 205 9.77 5.33 -21.40
C LYS A 205 10.87 5.76 -20.42
N ARG A 206 10.55 5.92 -19.13
CA ARG A 206 11.48 6.35 -18.08
C ARG A 206 12.10 5.20 -17.31
N GLY A 207 11.63 3.97 -17.52
CA GLY A 207 11.97 2.84 -16.64
C GLY A 207 11.42 3.03 -15.22
N TRP A 208 10.31 3.75 -15.06
CA TRP A 208 9.56 3.74 -13.80
C TRP A 208 8.70 2.48 -13.74
N ILE A 209 8.31 2.09 -12.52
CA ILE A 209 7.38 0.98 -12.31
C ILE A 209 6.06 1.30 -13.01
N ASP A 210 5.41 0.29 -13.57
CA ASP A 210 4.07 0.46 -14.10
C ASP A 210 3.10 0.80 -12.96
N PRO A 211 2.26 1.84 -13.07
CA PRO A 211 1.23 2.13 -12.07
C PRO A 211 0.39 0.90 -11.66
N GLN A 212 0.11 -0.02 -12.59
CA GLN A 212 -0.68 -1.22 -12.32
C GLN A 212 0.10 -2.31 -11.55
N ASP A 213 1.43 -2.26 -11.59
CA ASP A 213 2.32 -3.19 -10.88
C ASP A 213 2.70 -2.70 -9.48
N ILE A 214 2.30 -1.47 -9.10
CA ILE A 214 2.61 -0.94 -7.77
C ILE A 214 1.69 -1.56 -6.74
N VAL A 215 2.27 -2.42 -5.92
CA VAL A 215 1.61 -2.98 -4.73
C VAL A 215 1.96 -2.17 -3.48
N PHE A 216 3.23 -1.79 -3.34
CA PHE A 216 3.76 -1.05 -2.20
C PHE A 216 4.66 0.09 -2.66
N ILE A 217 4.67 1.16 -1.85
CA ILE A 217 5.52 2.32 -2.08
C ILE A 217 6.66 2.25 -1.09
N ALA A 218 7.88 2.16 -1.60
CA ALA A 218 9.08 2.16 -0.79
C ALA A 218 9.59 3.58 -0.60
N GLU A 219 9.88 3.96 0.63
CA GLU A 219 10.45 5.26 0.98
C GLU A 219 11.89 5.13 1.44
N ASN A 220 12.78 5.87 0.79
CA ASN A 220 14.15 6.03 1.26
C ASN A 220 14.17 7.03 2.42
N TYR A 221 14.89 6.71 3.48
CA TYR A 221 15.02 7.57 4.65
C TYR A 221 16.45 7.68 5.14
N THR A 222 16.73 8.75 5.88
CA THR A 222 18.01 8.97 6.56
C THR A 222 17.76 9.50 7.97
N ARG A 223 18.62 9.11 8.91
CA ARG A 223 18.59 9.52 10.31
C ARG A 223 19.99 9.96 10.72
N ARG A 224 20.07 10.99 11.56
CA ARG A 224 21.35 11.49 12.10
C ARG A 224 21.58 10.91 13.49
N THR A 225 22.45 9.92 13.59
CA THR A 225 22.83 9.31 14.88
C THR A 225 24.31 8.91 14.87
N ARG A 226 24.96 8.98 16.03
CA ARG A 226 26.31 8.45 16.27
C ARG A 226 26.31 7.25 17.22
N LYS A 227 25.12 6.81 17.62
CA LYS A 227 24.94 5.67 18.50
C LYS A 227 25.42 4.41 17.78
N LEU A 228 25.87 3.44 18.58
CA LEU A 228 26.27 2.11 18.12
C LEU A 228 25.36 1.03 18.70
N GLN A 229 24.43 1.40 19.60
CA GLN A 229 23.48 0.49 20.20
C GLN A 229 22.47 -0.01 19.17
N LEU A 230 22.12 -1.30 19.28
CA LEU A 230 21.11 -1.96 18.47
C LEU A 230 19.82 -1.13 18.35
N ARG A 231 19.25 -1.07 17.14
CA ARG A 231 18.14 -0.23 16.66
C ARG A 231 18.35 1.29 16.76
N GLN A 232 19.18 1.78 17.67
CA GLN A 232 19.43 3.22 17.84
C GLN A 232 20.52 3.78 16.91
N ASP A 233 21.21 2.91 16.19
CA ASP A 233 22.31 3.23 15.29
C ASP A 233 21.89 3.34 13.82
N ILE A 234 20.61 3.15 13.48
CA ILE A 234 20.08 3.23 12.11
C ILE A 234 20.34 4.62 11.52
N VAL A 235 20.99 4.67 10.37
CA VAL A 235 21.36 5.92 9.68
C VAL A 235 20.66 6.09 8.34
N GLU A 236 20.36 5.01 7.61
CA GLU A 236 19.67 5.07 6.33
C GLU A 236 19.01 3.74 6.01
N GLY A 237 18.00 3.77 5.14
CA GLY A 237 17.34 2.56 4.69
C GLY A 237 16.22 2.85 3.70
N ILE A 238 15.53 1.78 3.35
CA ILE A 238 14.33 1.80 2.52
C ILE A 238 13.23 1.02 3.25
N SER A 239 12.04 1.61 3.35
CA SER A 239 10.92 1.01 4.08
C SER A 239 9.61 1.12 3.29
N PHE A 240 8.82 0.06 3.31
CA PHE A 240 7.43 0.04 2.87
C PHE A 240 6.46 0.51 3.97
N CYS A 241 6.93 0.66 5.21
CA CYS A 241 6.14 1.10 6.35
C CYS A 241 7.00 1.91 7.33
N LEU A 242 7.31 3.16 6.98
CA LEU A 242 8.04 4.08 7.86
C LEU A 242 7.39 4.30 9.24
N PRO A 243 6.04 4.32 9.38
CA PRO A 243 5.40 4.46 10.69
C PRO A 243 5.90 3.45 11.73
N LEU A 244 6.01 2.15 11.39
CA LEU A 244 6.50 1.13 12.31
C LEU A 244 7.91 1.45 12.85
N LEU A 245 8.80 1.90 11.97
CA LEU A 245 10.16 2.28 12.35
C LEU A 245 10.20 3.58 13.20
N ASN A 246 9.24 4.47 13.02
CA ASN A 246 9.15 5.74 13.75
C ASN A 246 8.51 5.58 15.14
N GLU A 247 7.74 4.50 15.35
CA GLU A 247 7.10 4.17 16.63
C GLU A 247 8.06 3.50 17.63
N GLU A 248 9.24 3.07 17.20
CA GLU A 248 10.24 2.44 18.05
C GLU A 248 10.76 3.39 19.13
N GLY A 249 10.52 3.01 20.40
CA GLY A 249 10.89 3.81 21.57
C GLY A 249 9.88 4.88 21.96
N GLU A 250 8.78 5.04 21.21
CA GLU A 250 7.64 5.85 21.64
C GLU A 250 6.82 5.13 22.72
N ALA A 251 6.03 5.90 23.47
CA ALA A 251 5.06 5.36 24.41
C ALA A 251 3.95 4.58 23.68
N ALA A 252 3.40 3.55 24.32
CA ALA A 252 2.47 2.59 23.70
C ALA A 252 1.28 3.27 23.01
N GLU A 253 0.70 4.32 23.59
CA GLU A 253 -0.42 5.07 23.04
C GLU A 253 -0.13 5.74 21.68
N LYS A 254 1.14 5.93 21.34
CA LYS A 254 1.58 6.47 20.04
C LYS A 254 1.97 5.40 19.03
N GLN A 255 2.01 4.12 19.42
CA GLN A 255 2.40 3.00 18.57
C GLN A 255 1.20 2.47 17.75
N ILE A 256 0.55 3.36 16.99
CA ILE A 256 -0.72 3.09 16.29
C ILE A 256 -0.56 1.92 15.30
N SER A 257 0.50 1.94 14.49
CA SER A 257 0.78 0.93 13.48
C SER A 257 1.14 -0.41 14.13
N THR A 258 1.99 -0.38 15.15
CA THR A 258 2.39 -1.57 15.93
C THR A 258 1.16 -2.20 16.60
N HIS A 259 0.26 -1.38 17.16
CA HIS A 259 -1.00 -1.84 17.75
C HIS A 259 -1.90 -2.51 16.71
N LEU A 260 -1.99 -1.96 15.50
CA LEU A 260 -2.73 -2.57 14.40
C LEU A 260 -2.14 -3.95 14.02
N ILE A 261 -0.82 -4.05 13.87
CA ILE A 261 -0.13 -5.32 13.58
C ILE A 261 -0.46 -6.37 14.66
N ARG A 262 -0.38 -5.98 15.95
CA ARG A 262 -0.74 -6.86 17.08
C ARG A 262 -2.21 -7.26 17.06
N ALA A 263 -3.12 -6.32 16.77
CA ALA A 263 -4.56 -6.56 16.74
C ALA A 263 -4.93 -7.56 15.64
N CYS A 264 -4.27 -7.50 14.48
CA CYS A 264 -4.41 -8.48 13.40
C CYS A 264 -3.66 -9.80 13.69
N GLN A 265 -2.98 -9.90 14.84
CA GLN A 265 -2.17 -11.06 15.23
C GLN A 265 -1.07 -11.40 14.22
N ALA A 266 -0.45 -10.38 13.62
CA ALA A 266 0.80 -10.50 12.89
C ALA A 266 2.01 -10.22 13.81
N GLY A 267 3.17 -10.76 13.46
CA GLY A 267 4.45 -10.46 14.07
C GLY A 267 5.15 -9.32 13.34
N TYR A 268 5.83 -8.42 14.07
CA TYR A 268 6.76 -7.43 13.53
C TYR A 268 8.14 -7.74 14.08
N CYS A 269 9.07 -8.13 13.21
CA CYS A 269 10.35 -8.65 13.63
C CYS A 269 11.48 -8.03 12.80
N SER A 270 12.72 -8.19 13.28
CA SER A 270 13.93 -7.78 12.55
C SER A 270 15.01 -8.84 12.68
N VAL A 271 15.77 -9.08 11.61
CA VAL A 271 17.07 -9.72 11.70
C VAL A 271 18.13 -8.62 11.70
N ALA A 272 18.84 -8.48 12.81
CA ALA A 272 19.99 -7.62 12.94
C ALA A 272 21.26 -8.36 12.53
N VAL A 273 22.09 -7.69 11.74
CA VAL A 273 23.39 -8.19 11.26
C VAL A 273 24.47 -7.41 11.98
N ASN A 274 25.23 -8.07 12.85
CA ASN A 274 26.36 -7.45 13.54
C ASN A 274 27.48 -7.14 12.53
N VAL A 275 27.74 -5.86 12.28
CA VAL A 275 28.78 -5.41 11.34
C VAL A 275 29.80 -4.54 12.06
N ALA A 276 31.10 -4.75 11.78
CA ALA A 276 32.13 -3.93 12.38
C ALA A 276 31.90 -2.44 12.01
N PRO A 277 31.97 -1.49 12.97
CA PRO A 277 31.73 -0.08 12.66
C PRO A 277 32.63 0.47 11.55
N THR A 278 33.87 -0.03 11.49
CA THR A 278 34.91 0.32 10.52
C THR A 278 34.72 -0.31 9.13
N LEU A 279 33.77 -1.25 8.97
CA LEU A 279 33.55 -1.93 7.71
C LEU A 279 33.09 -0.93 6.63
N PRO A 280 33.61 -1.01 5.39
CA PRO A 280 33.14 -0.17 4.29
C PRO A 280 31.63 -0.31 4.05
N LYS A 281 30.94 0.79 3.72
CA LYS A 281 29.48 0.80 3.48
C LYS A 281 29.03 -0.28 2.47
N LYS A 282 29.79 -0.46 1.38
CA LYS A 282 29.50 -1.47 0.35
C LYS A 282 29.48 -2.90 0.92
N GLU A 283 30.37 -3.20 1.86
CA GLU A 283 30.43 -4.52 2.50
C GLU A 283 29.31 -4.69 3.53
N LYS A 284 28.96 -3.63 4.29
CA LYS A 284 27.77 -3.65 5.17
C LYS A 284 26.49 -3.94 4.38
N ILE A 285 26.34 -3.31 3.20
CA ILE A 285 25.22 -3.57 2.29
C ILE A 285 25.22 -5.02 1.82
N ALA A 286 26.36 -5.52 1.31
CA ALA A 286 26.45 -6.89 0.81
C ALA A 286 26.11 -7.94 1.89
N GLN A 287 26.56 -7.72 3.14
CA GLN A 287 26.22 -8.60 4.26
C GLN A 287 24.72 -8.57 4.58
N ARG A 288 24.11 -7.37 4.63
CA ARG A 288 22.66 -7.21 4.84
C ARG A 288 21.85 -7.85 3.71
N GLU A 289 22.25 -7.69 2.46
CA GLU A 289 21.55 -8.25 1.29
C GLU A 289 21.51 -9.78 1.27
N ILE A 290 22.53 -10.46 1.81
CA ILE A 290 22.51 -11.92 1.99
C ILE A 290 21.39 -12.31 2.95
N VAL A 291 21.28 -11.61 4.07
CA VAL A 291 20.24 -11.82 5.09
C VAL A 291 18.85 -11.50 4.52
N GLU A 292 18.73 -10.40 3.79
CA GLU A 292 17.50 -9.98 3.13
C GLU A 292 16.96 -11.06 2.20
N LYS A 293 17.81 -11.62 1.33
CA LYS A 293 17.43 -12.71 0.41
C LYS A 293 16.96 -13.94 1.14
N GLU A 294 17.63 -14.32 2.21
CA GLU A 294 17.31 -15.55 2.94
C GLU A 294 16.05 -15.42 3.78
N VAL A 295 15.86 -14.29 4.47
CA VAL A 295 14.60 -13.98 5.16
C VAL A 295 13.45 -13.92 4.15
N SER A 296 13.64 -13.25 3.01
CA SER A 296 12.63 -13.21 1.94
C SER A 296 12.28 -14.61 1.44
N ARG A 297 13.28 -15.49 1.25
CA ARG A 297 13.06 -16.89 0.84
C ARG A 297 12.22 -17.65 1.86
N ILE A 298 12.54 -17.54 3.16
CA ILE A 298 11.82 -18.21 4.24
C ILE A 298 10.37 -17.70 4.32
N LEU A 299 10.15 -16.38 4.25
CA LEU A 299 8.82 -15.79 4.38
C LEU A 299 7.94 -16.01 3.14
N SER A 300 8.55 -16.10 1.96
CA SER A 300 7.84 -16.41 0.72
C SER A 300 7.37 -17.86 0.68
N ASP A 301 8.00 -18.74 1.45
CA ASP A 301 7.55 -20.12 1.63
C ASP A 301 6.17 -20.11 2.31
N ASP A 302 5.20 -20.70 1.61
CA ASP A 302 3.78 -20.69 1.99
C ASP A 302 3.16 -19.30 2.26
N GLN A 303 3.76 -18.23 1.70
CA GLN A 303 3.32 -16.83 1.85
C GLN A 303 3.11 -16.42 3.32
N SER A 304 4.07 -16.78 4.17
CA SER A 304 3.96 -16.64 5.62
C SER A 304 4.47 -15.30 6.17
N GLY A 305 4.85 -14.36 5.31
CA GLY A 305 5.27 -13.01 5.72
C GLY A 305 5.80 -12.18 4.56
N MET A 306 6.32 -10.99 4.87
CA MET A 306 7.01 -10.14 3.91
C MET A 306 8.04 -9.22 4.54
N LEU A 307 9.06 -8.87 3.78
CA LEU A 307 10.00 -7.81 4.15
C LEU A 307 9.32 -6.45 4.08
N ILE A 308 9.57 -5.60 5.08
CA ILE A 308 9.01 -4.25 5.15
C ILE A 308 10.07 -3.16 5.26
N ASN A 309 11.28 -3.49 5.70
CA ASN A 309 12.37 -2.51 5.79
C ASN A 309 13.74 -3.17 5.62
N ALA A 310 14.66 -2.44 5.00
CA ALA A 310 16.06 -2.84 4.92
C ALA A 310 16.95 -1.63 5.19
N ALA A 311 17.75 -1.69 6.26
CA ALA A 311 18.46 -0.54 6.78
C ALA A 311 19.93 -0.81 7.10
N LEU A 312 20.70 0.26 7.14
CA LEU A 312 22.06 0.29 7.65
C LEU A 312 22.12 1.17 8.89
N GLY A 313 22.84 0.68 9.89
CA GLY A 313 23.26 1.40 11.06
C GLY A 313 24.77 1.58 11.12
N ASN A 314 25.23 2.27 12.16
CA ASN A 314 26.66 2.48 12.38
C ASN A 314 27.40 1.17 12.70
N ALA A 315 26.76 0.25 13.42
CA ALA A 315 27.31 -1.05 13.87
C ALA A 315 26.45 -2.26 13.47
N HIS A 316 25.29 -2.05 12.85
CA HIS A 316 24.40 -3.14 12.46
C HIS A 316 23.78 -2.93 11.08
N GLY A 317 23.45 -4.02 10.38
CA GLY A 317 22.47 -4.02 9.29
C GLY A 317 21.12 -4.53 9.81
N TYR A 318 20.02 -4.14 9.18
CA TYR A 318 18.68 -4.56 9.59
C TYR A 318 17.83 -4.99 8.42
N VAL A 319 17.10 -6.08 8.61
CA VAL A 319 16.05 -6.56 7.72
C VAL A 319 14.80 -6.75 8.56
N ASP A 320 13.86 -5.81 8.46
CA ASP A 320 12.61 -5.90 9.20
C ASP A 320 11.51 -6.49 8.34
N PHE A 321 10.64 -7.29 8.96
CA PHE A 321 9.63 -8.07 8.29
C PHE A 321 8.37 -8.20 9.14
N LEU A 322 7.25 -8.43 8.45
CA LEU A 322 6.05 -8.95 9.06
C LEU A 322 5.98 -10.45 8.84
N VAL A 323 5.50 -11.18 9.86
CA VAL A 323 5.31 -12.62 9.83
C VAL A 323 3.88 -12.98 10.26
N TYR A 324 3.25 -13.87 9.52
CA TYR A 324 1.83 -14.22 9.65
C TYR A 324 1.61 -15.63 10.22
N ASP A 325 2.69 -16.43 10.27
CA ASP A 325 2.71 -17.80 10.76
C ASP A 325 3.86 -18.00 11.77
N PRO A 326 3.62 -18.53 12.98
CA PRO A 326 4.68 -18.81 13.94
C PRO A 326 5.76 -19.76 13.39
N ALA A 327 5.40 -20.73 12.54
CA ALA A 327 6.37 -21.69 11.99
C ALA A 327 7.42 -20.99 11.11
N ALA A 328 7.03 -19.94 10.39
CA ALA A 328 7.96 -19.14 9.59
C ALA A 328 8.91 -18.32 10.47
N LEU A 329 8.42 -17.78 11.60
CA LEU A 329 9.29 -17.10 12.57
C LEU A 329 10.30 -18.07 13.18
N ASP A 330 9.87 -19.28 13.53
CA ASP A 330 10.76 -20.32 14.05
C ASP A 330 11.81 -20.74 13.02
N ALA A 331 11.44 -20.81 11.73
CA ALA A 331 12.39 -21.06 10.64
C ALA A 331 13.44 -19.95 10.51
N VAL A 332 13.04 -18.67 10.60
CA VAL A 332 13.97 -17.53 10.60
C VAL A 332 14.91 -17.60 11.81
N LYS A 333 14.39 -17.89 13.01
CA LYS A 333 15.19 -18.03 14.23
C LYS A 333 16.18 -19.19 14.14
N ALA A 334 15.74 -20.35 13.66
CA ALA A 334 16.59 -21.52 13.51
C ALA A 334 17.72 -21.29 12.49
N TRP A 335 17.41 -20.62 11.37
CA TRP A 335 18.41 -20.23 10.39
C TRP A 335 19.42 -19.23 10.98
N ALA A 336 18.95 -18.17 11.64
CA ALA A 336 19.81 -17.14 12.22
C ALA A 336 20.73 -17.70 13.31
N ALA A 337 20.26 -18.66 14.11
CA ALA A 337 21.06 -19.34 15.14
C ALA A 337 22.26 -20.12 14.56
N GLY A 338 22.28 -20.41 13.26
CA GLY A 338 23.41 -21.02 12.56
C GLY A 338 24.64 -20.12 12.45
N THR A 339 24.55 -18.85 12.85
CA THR A 339 25.65 -17.89 12.79
C THR A 339 25.62 -16.93 13.98
N SER A 340 26.79 -16.68 14.59
CA SER A 340 26.90 -15.74 15.72
C SER A 340 26.79 -14.26 15.31
N GLN A 341 26.68 -13.96 14.01
CA GLN A 341 26.59 -12.60 13.50
C GLN A 341 25.16 -12.07 13.41
N LEU A 342 24.15 -12.93 13.61
CA LEU A 342 22.74 -12.57 13.46
C LEU A 342 22.02 -12.61 14.80
N GLU A 343 21.09 -11.67 14.96
CA GLU A 343 20.18 -11.62 16.10
C GLU A 343 18.76 -11.38 15.57
N VAL A 344 17.79 -12.19 16.02
CA VAL A 344 16.38 -12.00 15.67
C VAL A 344 15.68 -11.24 16.79
N LEU A 345 15.05 -10.13 16.44
CA LEU A 345 14.35 -9.23 17.33
C LEU A 345 12.85 -9.31 17.07
N GLU A 346 12.07 -9.51 18.13
CA GLU A 346 10.62 -9.31 18.10
C GLU A 346 10.35 -7.87 18.56
N LEU A 347 9.79 -7.05 17.67
CA LEU A 347 9.67 -5.60 17.83
C LEU A 347 8.27 -5.15 18.28
N ASN A 348 7.32 -6.08 18.29
CA ASN A 348 5.98 -5.91 18.81
C ASN A 348 5.75 -6.68 20.10
#